data_AF-A0A9K3D0G4-F1
#
_entry.id   AF-A0A9K3D0G4-F1
#
_cell.length_a   1.000
_cell.length_b   1.000
_cell.length_c   1.000
_cell.angle_alpha   90.00
_cell.angle_beta   90.00
_cell.angle_gamma   90.00
#
_symmetry.space_group_name_H-M   'P 1'
#
loop_
_entity.id
_entity.type
_entity.pdbx_description
1 polymer ?
#
loop_
_entity_poly.entity_id
_entity_poly.type
_entity_poly.pdbx_seq_one_letter_code
_entity_poly.pdbx_strand_id
1 'polypeptide(L)'
;MQAGTLMSTQMMRLYSDEYSDDETVDTDYVSWIENYLSIPGHDILVQVPDSYIEDPFNLQDLRHKIPEYDIALQMILDYDVSIALQMTLDYDVR
;
A
#
# COMPACT_ATOMS: atom_id res chain seq x y z
N MET A 1 31.04 -8.09 -6.00
CA MET A 1 30.46 -6.92 -6.69
C MET A 1 28.97 -6.96 -6.42
N GLN A 2 28.49 -5.89 -5.78
CA GLN A 2 27.12 -5.51 -5.36
C GLN A 2 26.05 -6.61 -5.27
N ALA A 3 25.72 -6.98 -4.02
CA ALA A 3 24.40 -7.51 -3.69
C ALA A 3 23.41 -6.34 -3.82
N GLY A 4 22.63 -6.32 -4.91
CA GLY A 4 21.49 -5.43 -5.04
C GLY A 4 20.42 -5.89 -4.06
N THR A 5 20.33 -5.22 -2.92
CA THR A 5 19.16 -5.33 -2.04
C THR A 5 17.93 -4.92 -2.86
N LEU A 6 17.00 -5.84 -3.09
CA LEU A 6 15.69 -5.49 -3.64
C LEU A 6 15.04 -4.52 -2.66
N MET A 7 14.89 -3.25 -3.05
CA MET A 7 14.14 -2.27 -2.28
C MET A 7 12.71 -2.78 -2.14
N SER A 8 12.16 -2.81 -0.93
CA SER A 8 10.73 -3.06 -0.77
C SER A 8 9.92 -1.93 -1.41
N THR A 9 8.69 -2.22 -1.83
CA THR A 9 7.76 -1.21 -2.38
C THR A 9 7.60 -0.01 -1.46
N GLN A 10 7.53 -0.24 -0.15
CA GLN A 10 7.45 0.85 0.82
C GLN A 10 8.72 1.70 0.88
N MET A 11 9.91 1.09 0.77
CA MET A 11 11.15 1.87 0.67
C MET A 11 11.19 2.66 -0.63
N MET A 12 10.78 2.07 -1.76
CA MET A 12 10.72 2.76 -3.05
C MET A 12 9.81 4.01 -2.99
N ARG A 13 8.67 3.91 -2.31
CA ARG A 13 7.78 5.04 -2.04
C ARG A 13 8.46 6.15 -1.23
N LEU A 14 9.07 5.81 -0.08
CA LEU A 14 9.75 6.78 0.78
C LEU A 14 10.93 7.46 0.07
N TYR A 15 11.68 6.69 -0.73
CA TYR A 15 12.76 7.24 -1.56
C TYR A 15 12.24 8.22 -2.60
N SER A 16 11.10 7.94 -3.25
CA SER A 16 10.49 8.84 -4.23
C SER A 16 10.03 10.16 -3.58
N ASP A 17 9.37 10.10 -2.42
CA ASP A 17 8.92 11.29 -1.69
C ASP A 17 10.10 12.14 -1.17
N GLU A 18 11.21 11.51 -0.75
CA GLU A 18 12.40 12.19 -0.22
C GLU A 18 13.26 12.84 -1.34
N TYR A 19 13.29 12.24 -2.54
CA TYR A 19 14.06 12.74 -3.69
C TYR A 19 13.24 13.57 -4.69
N SER A 20 12.05 14.03 -4.30
CA SER A 20 11.14 14.86 -5.10
C SER A 20 11.71 16.25 -5.52
N ASP A 21 13.00 16.51 -5.37
CA ASP A 21 13.69 17.72 -5.84
C ASP A 21 14.34 17.45 -7.22
N ASP A 22 13.54 17.65 -8.28
CA ASP A 22 13.94 17.93 -9.68
C ASP A 22 15.10 17.11 -10.32
N GLU A 23 15.33 15.85 -9.94
CA GLU A 23 16.09 14.90 -10.76
C GLU A 23 15.36 13.56 -10.83
N THR A 24 14.70 13.33 -11.98
CA THR A 24 13.90 12.15 -12.32
C THR A 24 14.71 10.85 -12.19
N VAL A 25 14.72 10.24 -11.01
CA VAL A 25 14.85 8.78 -10.93
C VAL A 25 13.46 8.26 -11.29
N ASP A 26 13.26 8.00 -12.59
CA ASP A 26 12.08 7.40 -13.17
C ASP A 26 12.03 5.92 -12.72
N THR A 27 11.79 5.70 -11.43
CA THR A 27 11.32 4.40 -10.99
C THR A 27 9.86 4.37 -11.37
N ASP A 28 9.47 3.43 -12.25
CA ASP A 28 8.09 3.13 -12.66
C ASP A 28 7.21 2.66 -11.47
N TYR A 29 7.37 3.28 -10.30
CA TYR A 29 6.61 3.00 -9.11
C TYR A 29 5.20 3.55 -9.33
N VAL A 30 4.25 2.62 -9.41
CA VAL A 30 2.83 2.91 -9.49
C VAL A 30 2.21 2.33 -8.24
N SER A 31 1.55 3.17 -7.44
CA SER A 31 0.86 2.73 -6.23
C SER A 31 -0.29 1.77 -6.55
N TRP A 32 -0.73 1.00 -5.56
CA TRP A 32 -1.88 0.11 -5.71
C TRP A 32 -3.13 0.86 -6.16
N ILE A 33 -3.38 2.05 -5.59
CA ILE A 33 -4.55 2.87 -5.92
C ILE A 33 -4.46 3.37 -7.36
N GLU A 34 -3.31 3.88 -7.80
CA GLU A 34 -3.11 4.34 -9.18
C GLU A 34 -3.27 3.21 -10.18
N ASN A 35 -2.70 2.04 -9.87
CA ASN A 35 -2.87 0.83 -10.68
C ASN A 35 -4.35 0.47 -10.80
N TYR A 36 -5.07 0.43 -9.67
CA TYR A 36 -6.50 0.12 -9.66
C TYR A 36 -7.33 1.10 -10.49
N LEU A 37 -7.03 2.41 -10.41
CA LEU A 37 -7.73 3.44 -11.19
C LEU A 37 -7.41 3.37 -12.69
N SER A 38 -6.27 2.81 -13.08
CA SER A 38 -5.89 2.63 -14.49
C SER A 38 -6.69 1.55 -15.23
N ILE A 39 -7.47 0.73 -14.50
CA ILE A 39 -8.25 -0.37 -15.09
C ILE A 39 -9.46 0.20 -15.86
N PRO A 40 -9.73 -0.27 -17.10
CA PRO A 40 -10.88 0.18 -17.88
C PRO A 40 -12.21 0.01 -17.13
N GLY A 41 -13.03 1.06 -17.10
CA GLY A 41 -14.32 1.08 -16.38
C GLY A 41 -14.24 1.66 -14.97
N HIS A 42 -13.05 2.02 -14.49
CA HIS A 42 -12.86 2.73 -13.22
C HIS A 42 -12.81 4.26 -13.37
N ASP A 43 -13.18 4.79 -14.54
CA ASP A 43 -13.10 6.21 -14.88
C ASP A 43 -13.96 7.14 -13.98
N ILE A 44 -14.90 6.58 -13.23
CA ILE A 44 -15.76 7.31 -12.28
C ILE A 44 -15.18 7.38 -10.87
N LEU A 45 -14.08 6.67 -10.61
CA LEU A 45 -13.41 6.62 -9.32
C LEU A 45 -12.37 7.75 -9.22
N VAL A 46 -12.02 8.10 -7.99
CA VAL A 46 -11.01 9.12 -7.70
C VAL A 46 -10.01 8.55 -6.70
N GLN A 47 -8.76 9.02 -6.80
CA GLN A 47 -7.73 8.70 -5.82
C GLN A 47 -8.11 9.29 -4.46
N VAL A 48 -8.11 8.45 -3.43
CA VAL A 48 -8.32 8.87 -2.05
C VAL A 48 -6.94 9.10 -1.43
N PRO A 49 -6.70 10.22 -0.73
CA PRO A 49 -5.42 10.45 -0.07
C PRO A 49 -5.13 9.40 1.00
N ASP A 50 -3.90 8.92 1.07
CA ASP A 50 -3.48 7.94 2.05
C ASP A 50 -3.75 8.36 3.49
N SER A 51 -3.53 9.63 3.82
CA SER A 51 -3.82 10.18 5.15
C SER A 51 -5.30 10.05 5.56
N TYR A 52 -6.21 9.99 4.60
CA TYR A 52 -7.63 9.72 4.87
C TYR A 52 -7.86 8.24 5.19
N ILE A 53 -7.18 7.34 4.47
CA ILE A 53 -7.28 5.88 4.61
C ILE A 53 -6.57 5.42 5.90
N GLU A 54 -5.44 6.03 6.25
CA GLU A 54 -4.68 5.69 7.46
C GLU A 54 -5.39 6.07 8.76
N ASP A 55 -6.35 6.99 8.71
CA ASP A 55 -7.15 7.34 9.87
C ASP A 55 -8.23 6.26 10.14
N PRO A 56 -8.09 5.48 11.23
CA PRO A 56 -9.05 4.41 11.55
C PRO A 56 -10.45 4.95 11.86
N PHE A 57 -10.61 6.24 12.14
CA PHE A 57 -11.93 6.87 12.28
C PHE A 57 -12.71 6.88 10.96
N ASN A 58 -12.04 7.02 9.81
CA ASN A 58 -12.68 7.04 8.50
C ASN A 58 -13.06 5.63 7.99
N LEU A 59 -12.48 4.58 8.60
CA LEU A 59 -12.67 3.19 8.21
C LEU A 59 -13.54 2.37 9.18
N GLN A 60 -14.29 3.05 10.05
CA GLN A 60 -15.19 2.39 11.00
C GLN A 60 -16.17 1.45 10.28
N ASP A 61 -16.51 0.34 10.94
CA ASP A 61 -17.36 -0.76 10.46
C ASP A 61 -16.84 -1.58 9.27
N LEU A 62 -15.81 -1.14 8.53
CA LEU A 62 -15.29 -1.90 7.38
C LEU A 62 -14.63 -3.22 7.80
N ARG A 63 -13.93 -3.22 8.95
CA ARG A 63 -13.21 -4.38 9.47
C ARG A 63 -14.07 -5.63 9.68
N HIS A 64 -15.35 -5.44 10.02
CA HIS A 64 -16.29 -6.56 10.24
C HIS A 64 -16.96 -7.04 8.95
N LYS A 65 -16.84 -6.28 7.85
CA LYS A 65 -17.50 -6.56 6.58
C LYS A 65 -16.57 -7.15 5.54
N ILE A 66 -15.27 -6.90 5.66
CA ILE A 66 -14.26 -7.29 4.68
C ILE A 66 -13.43 -8.46 5.25
N PRO A 67 -13.41 -9.63 4.60
CA PRO A 67 -12.49 -10.71 4.93
C PRO A 67 -11.03 -10.24 4.78
N GLU A 68 -10.16 -10.68 5.68
CA GLU A 68 -8.73 -10.32 5.64
C GLU A 68 -8.49 -8.80 5.57
N TYR A 69 -9.32 -8.03 6.28
CA TYR A 69 -9.30 -6.57 6.25
C TYR A 69 -7.91 -5.98 6.44
N ASP A 70 -7.15 -6.48 7.42
CA ASP A 70 -5.81 -5.94 7.72
C ASP A 70 -4.86 -6.18 6.53
N ILE A 71 -4.91 -7.35 5.90
CA ILE A 71 -4.09 -7.67 4.71
C ILE A 71 -4.50 -6.79 3.53
N ALA A 72 -5.80 -6.65 3.29
CA ALA A 72 -6.32 -5.80 2.21
C ALA A 72 -5.91 -4.33 2.40
N LEU A 73 -5.96 -3.83 3.63
CA LEU A 73 -5.56 -2.46 3.95
C LEU A 73 -4.06 -2.24 3.73
N GLN A 74 -3.20 -3.17 4.18
CA GLN A 74 -1.76 -3.09 3.91
C GLN A 74 -1.49 -3.08 2.39
N MET A 75 -2.20 -3.91 1.61
CA MET A 75 -2.04 -3.95 0.17
C MET A 75 -2.45 -2.64 -0.52
N ILE A 76 -3.57 -2.04 -0.12
CA ILE A 76 -4.06 -0.78 -0.68
C ILE A 76 -3.08 0.39 -0.41
N LEU A 77 -2.40 0.38 0.74
CA LEU A 77 -1.43 1.40 1.15
C LEU A 77 0.01 1.10 0.69
N ASP A 78 0.21 0.04 -0.12
CA ASP A 78 1.52 -0.45 -0.56
C ASP A 78 2.49 -0.83 0.57
N TYR A 79 1.94 -1.21 1.71
CA TYR A 79 2.69 -1.71 2.87
C TYR A 79 2.97 -3.21 2.74
N ASP A 80 3.96 -3.68 3.51
CA ASP A 80 4.36 -5.09 3.49
C ASP A 80 3.27 -5.99 4.11
N VAL A 81 2.56 -6.72 3.26
CA VAL A 81 1.49 -7.66 3.65
C VAL A 81 1.98 -8.80 4.54
N SER A 82 3.29 -9.10 4.54
CA SER A 82 3.86 -10.13 5.42
C SER A 82 3.65 -9.81 6.90
N ILE A 83 3.60 -8.52 7.26
CA ILE A 83 3.34 -8.06 8.62
C ILE A 83 1.93 -8.48 9.05
N ALA A 84 0.91 -8.23 8.22
CA ALA A 84 -0.47 -8.61 8.51
C ALA A 84 -0.68 -10.14 8.50
N LEU A 85 -0.02 -10.84 7.57
CA LEU A 85 -0.04 -12.31 7.52
C LEU A 85 0.56 -12.93 8.78
N GLN A 86 1.68 -12.40 9.27
CA GLN A 86 2.32 -12.90 10.48
C GLN A 86 1.45 -12.70 11.72
N MET A 87 0.79 -11.54 11.85
CA MET A 87 -0.17 -11.30 12.94
C MET A 87 -1.37 -12.26 12.89
N THR A 88 -1.85 -12.57 11.68
CA THR A 88 -2.98 -13.50 11.48
C THR A 88 -2.59 -14.94 11.84
N LEU A 89 -1.43 -15.40 11.38
CA LEU A 89 -0.90 -16.73 11.70
C LEU A 89 -0.59 -16.89 13.19
N ASP A 90 -0.01 -15.87 13.83
CA ASP A 90 0.30 -15.90 15.28
C ASP A 90 -0.96 -15.91 16.15
N TYR A 91 -2.11 -15.46 15.63
CA TYR A 91 -3.40 -15.55 16.31
C TYR A 91 -4.00 -16.96 16.24
N ASP A 92 -3.88 -17.64 15.09
CA ASP A 92 -4.45 -18.98 14.85
C ASP A 92 -3.66 -20.10 15.55
N VAL A 93 -2.45 -19.80 16.04
CA VAL A 93 -1.58 -20.73 16.78
C VAL A 93 -1.83 -20.69 18.31
N ARG A 94 -2.70 -19.80 18.81
CA ARG A 94 -3.05 -19.70 20.25
C ARG A 94 -4.43 -20.29 20.55
#